data_AF-U2ERE4-F1
#
_entry.id   AF-U2ERE4-F1
#
_cell.length_a   1.000
_cell.length_b   1.000
_cell.length_c   1.000
_cell.angle_alpha   90.00
_cell.angle_beta   90.00
_cell.angle_gamma   90.00
#
_symmetry.space_group_name_H-M   'P 1'
#
loop_
_entity.id
_entity.type
_entity.pdbx_description
1 polymer ?
#
loop_
_entity_poly.entity_id
_entity_poly.type
_entity_poly.pdbx_seq_one_letter_code
_entity_poly.pdbx_strand_id
1 'polypeptide(L)'
;MLPFCVGDDYDMTKRFFVLFGLMICAGAVAAEPLVDGDVEAGKTRSAQCAACHGPQGNMESGQFPKLAGQGAPYIYEQLKLFKSGERQNAIMAGQAAGLSDEDMKNLAAYFAAQQTRPGAADVAVAPAGAVLYHGGNSEKGVPACSGCHGPSGLGNAAAKFPRLSGQSSQYIAAQLKAYRSGDRAGYRNATIMNGVAENLSDDDIQALSSYVAGLAPATGDKKGNDYGALMQNAGGPAGAAAGQNAATGGDGEQASPQDANASEQQSQDADAAAKQETGAAAGDDAADTADENAEEDDAADNEENANAQ
;
A
#
# COMPACT_ATOMS: atom_id res chain seq x y z
N MET A 1 6.37 80.13 57.19
CA MET A 1 4.96 79.76 57.49
C MET A 1 4.25 79.45 56.17
N LEU A 2 4.00 78.15 55.93
CA LEU A 2 2.96 77.53 55.07
C LEU A 2 2.95 77.87 53.54
N PRO A 3 2.20 77.15 52.67
CA PRO A 3 2.26 75.71 52.35
C PRO A 3 1.99 75.39 50.83
N PHE A 4 2.40 74.21 50.34
CA PHE A 4 1.73 73.35 49.31
C PHE A 4 1.44 73.96 47.89
N CYS A 5 1.29 73.23 46.77
CA CYS A 5 0.81 71.89 46.46
C CYS A 5 1.58 71.26 45.28
N VAL A 6 1.84 69.96 45.38
CA VAL A 6 2.09 69.02 44.27
C VAL A 6 0.73 68.68 43.64
N GLY A 7 0.64 68.72 42.31
CA GLY A 7 -0.52 68.26 41.55
C GLY A 7 -0.41 66.77 41.23
N ASP A 8 -1.47 66.06 41.58
CA ASP A 8 -1.71 64.63 41.39
C ASP A 8 -1.97 64.27 39.90
N ASP A 9 -1.10 63.46 39.31
CA ASP A 9 -1.33 62.75 38.03
C ASP A 9 -2.27 61.54 38.26
N TYR A 10 -3.57 61.79 38.29
CA TYR A 10 -4.59 60.74 38.35
C TYR A 10 -5.06 60.29 36.95
N ASP A 11 -4.66 59.06 36.62
CA ASP A 11 -5.54 58.00 36.11
C ASP A 11 -6.10 58.13 34.68
N MET A 12 -5.20 58.24 33.69
CA MET A 12 -5.55 58.05 32.27
C MET A 12 -5.35 56.59 31.78
N THR A 13 -4.81 55.71 32.62
CA THR A 13 -4.40 54.35 32.24
C THR A 13 -5.49 53.29 32.44
N LYS A 14 -6.51 53.55 33.29
CA LYS A 14 -7.56 52.55 33.57
C LYS A 14 -8.75 52.54 32.61
N ARG A 15 -8.96 53.58 31.81
CA ARG A 15 -10.15 53.69 30.93
C ARG A 15 -10.00 52.96 29.59
N PHE A 16 -8.78 52.59 29.19
CA PHE A 16 -8.57 51.82 27.97
C PHE A 16 -8.74 50.30 28.15
N PHE A 17 -8.78 49.80 29.39
CA PHE A 17 -8.85 48.35 29.66
C PHE A 17 -10.26 47.76 29.71
N VAL A 18 -11.32 48.56 29.66
CA VAL A 18 -12.71 48.08 29.89
C VAL A 18 -13.50 47.85 28.59
N LEU A 19 -13.01 48.26 27.42
CA LEU A 19 -13.72 48.11 26.13
C LEU A 19 -13.09 47.07 25.17
N PHE A 20 -12.25 46.18 25.67
CA PHE A 20 -11.65 45.07 24.89
C PHE A 20 -12.03 43.70 25.47
N GLY A 21 -13.25 43.58 25.99
CA GLY A 21 -13.74 42.41 26.75
C GLY A 21 -14.89 41.63 26.11
N LEU A 22 -15.12 41.76 24.80
CA LEU A 22 -16.20 41.03 24.12
C LEU A 22 -15.74 40.58 22.72
N MET A 23 -16.02 39.32 22.39
CA MET A 23 -15.84 38.66 21.09
C MET A 23 -14.44 38.13 20.72
N ILE A 24 -13.98 37.08 21.40
CA ILE A 24 -13.31 35.96 20.71
C ILE A 24 -13.89 34.65 21.27
N CYS A 25 -15.12 34.32 20.86
CA CYS A 25 -15.56 32.93 20.85
C CYS A 25 -15.07 32.33 19.52
N ALA A 26 -13.79 31.98 19.47
CA ALA A 26 -13.26 31.14 18.40
C ALA A 26 -13.85 29.73 18.60
N GLY A 27 -15.01 29.48 18.00
CA GLY A 27 -15.57 28.14 17.92
C GLY A 27 -14.58 27.24 17.19
N ALA A 28 -14.15 26.17 17.86
CA ALA A 28 -13.46 25.07 17.20
C ALA A 28 -14.44 24.44 16.22
N VAL A 29 -14.35 24.86 14.95
CA VAL A 29 -15.00 24.13 13.86
C VAL A 29 -14.24 22.82 13.76
N ALA A 30 -14.76 21.78 14.40
CA ALA A 30 -14.30 20.42 14.16
C ALA A 30 -14.51 20.15 12.67
N ALA A 31 -13.43 19.91 11.94
CA ALA A 31 -13.53 19.54 10.53
C ALA A 31 -14.42 18.30 10.43
N GLU A 32 -15.50 18.40 9.64
CA GLU A 32 -16.41 17.28 9.45
C GLU A 32 -15.66 16.10 8.84
N PRO A 33 -15.94 14.86 9.29
CA PRO A 33 -15.31 13.70 8.72
C PRO A 33 -15.68 13.56 7.24
N LEU A 34 -14.70 13.25 6.39
CA LEU A 34 -14.91 13.08 4.95
C LEU A 34 -15.85 11.92 4.59
N VAL A 35 -16.09 11.02 5.54
CA VAL A 35 -17.09 9.96 5.49
C VAL A 35 -17.82 9.98 6.82
N ASP A 36 -19.12 10.20 6.79
CA ASP A 36 -20.00 10.16 7.95
C ASP A 36 -20.30 8.69 8.32
N GLY A 37 -19.50 8.13 9.21
CA GLY A 37 -19.61 6.74 9.66
C GLY A 37 -19.28 6.58 11.14
N ASP A 38 -19.97 5.66 11.79
CA ASP A 38 -19.81 5.30 13.20
C ASP A 38 -18.73 4.22 13.36
N VAL A 39 -17.68 4.56 14.12
CA VAL A 39 -16.52 3.70 14.39
C VAL A 39 -16.90 2.47 15.22
N GLU A 40 -17.80 2.57 16.18
CA GLU A 40 -18.19 1.44 17.04
C GLU A 40 -19.15 0.49 16.32
N ALA A 41 -20.09 1.04 15.53
CA ALA A 41 -20.89 0.24 14.62
C ALA A 41 -19.99 -0.48 13.58
N GLY A 42 -19.01 0.23 13.04
CA GLY A 42 -18.02 -0.30 12.10
C GLY A 42 -17.16 -1.41 12.71
N LYS A 43 -16.74 -1.25 13.97
CA LYS A 43 -16.01 -2.28 14.72
C LYS A 43 -16.81 -3.57 14.83
N THR A 44 -18.09 -3.46 15.19
CA THR A 44 -19.00 -4.62 15.26
C THR A 44 -19.13 -5.30 13.90
N ARG A 45 -19.32 -4.51 12.83
CA ARG A 45 -19.44 -5.05 11.46
C ARG A 45 -18.15 -5.65 10.93
N SER A 46 -16.99 -5.16 11.38
CA SER A 46 -15.66 -5.57 10.90
C SER A 46 -15.25 -6.99 11.28
N ALA A 47 -15.95 -7.64 12.21
CA ALA A 47 -15.56 -8.94 12.75
C ALA A 47 -15.34 -10.00 11.64
N GLN A 48 -16.20 -10.02 10.63
CA GLN A 48 -16.07 -10.95 9.48
C GLN A 48 -14.88 -10.63 8.57
N CYS A 49 -14.40 -9.38 8.56
CA CYS A 49 -13.30 -8.94 7.71
C CYS A 49 -11.94 -9.42 8.23
N ALA A 50 -11.84 -9.65 9.55
CA ALA A 50 -10.58 -9.96 10.22
C ALA A 50 -9.96 -11.31 9.79
N ALA A 51 -10.76 -12.23 9.28
CA ALA A 51 -10.29 -13.53 8.78
C ALA A 51 -9.32 -13.38 7.59
N CYS A 52 -9.51 -12.36 6.76
CA CYS A 52 -8.66 -12.08 5.61
C CYS A 52 -7.76 -10.87 5.84
N HIS A 53 -8.29 -9.78 6.41
CA HIS A 53 -7.53 -8.54 6.58
C HIS A 53 -6.76 -8.47 7.90
N GLY A 54 -6.79 -9.53 8.71
CA GLY A 54 -6.16 -9.61 10.02
C GLY A 54 -6.91 -8.83 11.11
N PRO A 55 -6.54 -9.03 12.39
CA PRO A 55 -7.10 -8.28 13.50
C PRO A 55 -6.91 -6.77 13.30
N GLN A 56 -7.99 -6.00 13.46
CA GLN A 56 -8.00 -4.53 13.25
C GLN A 56 -7.54 -4.10 11.84
N GLY A 57 -7.57 -5.01 10.85
CA GLY A 57 -7.14 -4.71 9.48
C GLY A 57 -5.62 -4.73 9.28
N ASN A 58 -4.86 -5.40 10.16
CA ASN A 58 -3.42 -5.59 10.01
C ASN A 58 -3.07 -7.05 9.63
N MET A 59 -3.14 -7.38 8.34
CA MET A 59 -2.74 -8.70 7.83
C MET A 59 -1.21 -8.84 7.77
N GLU A 60 -0.70 -10.01 8.18
CA GLU A 60 0.74 -10.31 8.19
C GLU A 60 1.21 -11.10 6.97
N SER A 61 0.42 -12.06 6.47
CA SER A 61 0.86 -13.01 5.42
C SER A 61 1.02 -12.40 4.02
N GLY A 62 0.75 -11.10 3.85
CA GLY A 62 0.91 -10.37 2.59
C GLY A 62 -0.17 -10.63 1.53
N GLN A 63 -0.92 -11.74 1.62
CA GLN A 63 -1.93 -12.12 0.62
C GLN A 63 -3.10 -11.15 0.53
N PHE A 64 -3.55 -10.61 1.66
CA PHE A 64 -4.63 -9.62 1.72
C PHE A 64 -4.08 -8.26 2.14
N PRO A 65 -4.67 -7.15 1.64
CA PRO A 65 -4.20 -5.82 2.01
C PRO A 65 -4.50 -5.51 3.46
N LYS A 66 -3.61 -4.73 4.07
CA LYS A 66 -3.88 -4.02 5.33
C LYS A 66 -4.90 -2.91 5.08
N LEU A 67 -5.90 -2.82 5.95
CA LEU A 67 -6.93 -1.77 5.96
C LEU A 67 -6.65 -0.72 7.05
N ALA A 68 -5.89 -1.08 8.08
CA ALA A 68 -5.62 -0.23 9.23
C ALA A 68 -4.96 1.10 8.83
N GLY A 69 -5.57 2.22 9.19
CA GLY A 69 -5.09 3.57 8.92
C GLY A 69 -5.22 4.00 7.46
N GLN A 70 -5.93 3.22 6.63
CA GLN A 70 -6.25 3.62 5.26
C GLN A 70 -7.31 4.73 5.28
N GLY A 71 -7.29 5.64 4.31
CA GLY A 71 -8.26 6.74 4.26
C GLY A 71 -9.71 6.23 4.16
N ALA A 72 -10.59 6.70 5.04
CA ALA A 72 -12.00 6.32 5.03
C ALA A 72 -12.68 6.57 3.65
N PRO A 73 -12.48 7.72 2.97
CA PRO A 73 -13.04 7.93 1.63
C PRO A 73 -12.61 6.88 0.61
N TYR A 74 -11.36 6.40 0.70
CA TYR A 74 -10.85 5.36 -0.17
C TYR A 74 -11.49 4.01 0.14
N ILE A 75 -11.55 3.58 1.42
CA ILE A 75 -12.18 2.31 1.80
C ILE A 75 -13.64 2.28 1.36
N TYR A 76 -14.40 3.33 1.66
CA TYR A 76 -15.80 3.46 1.25
C TYR A 76 -15.96 3.37 -0.27
N GLU A 77 -15.13 4.07 -1.04
CA GLU A 77 -15.14 3.98 -2.50
C GLU A 77 -14.80 2.57 -3.00
N GLN A 78 -13.80 1.89 -2.41
CA GLN A 78 -13.45 0.53 -2.83
C GLN A 78 -14.58 -0.48 -2.55
N LEU A 79 -15.24 -0.39 -1.40
CA LEU A 79 -16.39 -1.25 -1.07
C LEU A 79 -17.53 -1.04 -2.08
N LYS A 80 -17.80 0.22 -2.46
CA LYS A 80 -18.80 0.53 -3.50
C LYS A 80 -18.42 -0.05 -4.85
N LEU A 81 -17.17 0.09 -5.26
CA LEU A 81 -16.68 -0.44 -6.54
C LEU A 81 -16.74 -1.97 -6.58
N PHE A 82 -16.46 -2.66 -5.48
CA PHE A 82 -16.65 -4.11 -5.40
C PHE A 82 -18.12 -4.51 -5.43
N LYS A 83 -18.99 -3.76 -4.74
CA LYS A 83 -20.43 -4.00 -4.73
C LYS A 83 -21.08 -3.77 -6.10
N SER A 84 -20.65 -2.74 -6.84
CA SER A 84 -21.14 -2.46 -8.20
C SER A 84 -20.53 -3.36 -9.27
N GLY A 85 -19.41 -4.01 -8.99
CA GLY A 85 -18.64 -4.78 -9.96
C GLY A 85 -17.70 -3.92 -10.81
N GLU A 86 -17.61 -2.61 -10.61
CA GLU A 86 -16.62 -1.78 -11.32
C GLU A 86 -15.18 -2.17 -10.94
N ARG A 87 -14.95 -2.65 -9.71
CA ARG A 87 -13.70 -3.30 -9.32
C ARG A 87 -13.94 -4.80 -9.17
N GLN A 88 -13.30 -5.58 -10.03
CA GLN A 88 -13.49 -7.03 -10.07
C GLN A 88 -12.62 -7.75 -9.03
N ASN A 89 -13.25 -8.53 -8.17
CA ASN A 89 -12.63 -9.53 -7.29
C ASN A 89 -13.75 -10.39 -6.68
N ALA A 90 -13.81 -11.68 -7.03
CA ALA A 90 -14.92 -12.54 -6.62
C ALA A 90 -15.10 -12.64 -5.10
N ILE A 91 -14.00 -12.68 -4.34
CA ILE A 91 -14.01 -12.76 -2.88
C ILE A 91 -14.64 -11.48 -2.30
N MET A 92 -14.11 -10.32 -2.68
CA MET A 92 -14.61 -9.05 -2.16
C MET A 92 -16.00 -8.67 -2.69
N ALA A 93 -16.36 -9.08 -3.91
CA ALA A 93 -17.72 -8.92 -4.43
C ALA A 93 -18.73 -9.66 -3.54
N GLY A 94 -18.43 -10.91 -3.14
CA GLY A 94 -19.25 -11.66 -2.19
C GLY A 94 -19.35 -10.99 -0.82
N GLN A 95 -18.23 -10.46 -0.30
CA GLN A 95 -18.23 -9.74 0.98
C GLN A 95 -19.01 -8.41 0.92
N ALA A 96 -18.93 -7.68 -0.19
CA ALA A 96 -19.56 -6.37 -0.35
C ALA A 96 -21.06 -6.44 -0.72
N ALA A 97 -21.51 -7.56 -1.31
CA ALA A 97 -22.87 -7.72 -1.81
C ALA A 97 -23.94 -7.38 -0.76
N GLY A 98 -23.75 -7.86 0.48
CA GLY A 98 -24.69 -7.66 1.58
C GLY A 98 -24.52 -6.37 2.40
N LEU A 99 -23.53 -5.51 2.09
CA LEU A 99 -23.30 -4.29 2.87
C LEU A 99 -24.27 -3.19 2.49
N SER A 100 -24.92 -2.56 3.48
CA SER A 100 -25.64 -1.31 3.25
C SER A 100 -24.66 -0.14 2.98
N ASP A 101 -25.18 1.00 2.53
CA ASP A 101 -24.36 2.22 2.40
C ASP A 101 -23.76 2.64 3.76
N GLU A 102 -24.58 2.55 4.80
CA GLU A 102 -24.20 2.83 6.19
C GLU A 102 -23.14 1.85 6.69
N ASP A 103 -23.28 0.55 6.44
CA ASP A 103 -22.26 -0.46 6.78
C ASP A 103 -20.90 -0.10 6.14
N MET A 104 -20.90 0.29 4.86
CA MET A 104 -19.67 0.64 4.16
C MET A 104 -19.01 1.90 4.74
N LYS A 105 -19.80 2.89 5.14
CA LYS A 105 -19.31 4.10 5.82
C LYS A 105 -18.74 3.79 7.20
N ASN A 106 -19.45 2.98 7.99
CA ASN A 106 -19.05 2.56 9.32
C ASN A 106 -17.75 1.74 9.29
N LEU A 107 -17.65 0.76 8.38
CA LEU A 107 -16.42 -0.01 8.15
C LEU A 107 -15.25 0.88 7.73
N ALA A 108 -15.50 1.85 6.84
CA ALA A 108 -14.49 2.80 6.40
C ALA A 108 -13.97 3.67 7.55
N ALA A 109 -14.86 4.21 8.38
CA ALA A 109 -14.51 4.98 9.58
C ALA A 109 -13.71 4.12 10.57
N TYR A 110 -14.17 2.88 10.83
CA TYR A 110 -13.50 1.97 11.75
C TYR A 110 -12.06 1.65 11.33
N PHE A 111 -11.84 1.18 10.10
CA PHE A 111 -10.50 0.80 9.64
C PHE A 111 -9.56 1.99 9.52
N ALA A 112 -10.07 3.17 9.15
CA ALA A 112 -9.29 4.40 9.12
C ALA A 112 -8.79 4.82 10.51
N ALA A 113 -9.55 4.51 11.57
CA ALA A 113 -9.17 4.78 12.95
C ALA A 113 -8.17 3.76 13.54
N GLN A 114 -7.90 2.64 12.86
CA GLN A 114 -6.98 1.63 13.38
C GLN A 114 -5.51 2.02 13.17
N GLN A 115 -4.66 1.64 14.13
CA GLN A 115 -3.23 1.85 14.02
C GLN A 115 -2.62 0.89 12.98
N THR A 116 -1.92 1.45 11.99
CA THR A 116 -1.17 0.65 11.01
C THR A 116 0.05 0.02 11.67
N ARG A 117 0.26 -1.28 11.44
CA ARG A 117 1.54 -1.94 11.73
C ARG A 117 2.52 -1.77 10.57
N PRO A 118 3.80 -1.41 10.83
CA PRO A 118 4.82 -1.32 9.79
C PRO A 118 4.89 -2.60 8.95
N GLY A 119 5.22 -2.46 7.67
CA GLY A 119 5.69 -3.58 6.87
C GLY A 119 7.21 -3.69 6.95
N ALA A 120 7.76 -4.61 6.16
CA ALA A 120 9.20 -4.77 6.01
C ALA A 120 9.57 -4.48 4.55
N ALA A 121 10.71 -3.80 4.36
CA ALA A 121 11.34 -3.62 3.07
C ALA A 121 12.50 -4.61 2.91
N ASP A 122 12.66 -5.14 1.70
CA ASP A 122 13.89 -5.76 1.27
C ASP A 122 14.93 -4.67 0.98
N VAL A 123 15.99 -4.66 1.80
CA VAL A 123 17.06 -3.67 1.77
C VAL A 123 17.85 -3.66 0.46
N ALA A 124 17.82 -4.76 -0.31
CA ALA A 124 18.54 -4.85 -1.58
C ALA A 124 17.85 -4.03 -2.69
N VAL A 125 16.51 -4.02 -2.72
CA VAL A 125 15.73 -3.39 -3.81
C VAL A 125 15.01 -2.10 -3.39
N ALA A 126 14.79 -1.89 -2.09
CA ALA A 126 14.08 -0.70 -1.59
C ALA A 126 14.77 0.64 -1.94
N PRO A 127 16.10 0.77 -2.01
CA PRO A 127 16.73 2.03 -2.42
C PRO A 127 16.34 2.47 -3.85
N ALA A 128 16.28 1.54 -4.80
CA ALA A 128 15.82 1.84 -6.16
C ALA A 128 14.34 2.27 -6.16
N GLY A 129 13.52 1.61 -5.32
CA GLY A 129 12.12 1.99 -5.11
C GLY A 129 11.96 3.39 -4.54
N ALA A 130 12.84 3.81 -3.62
CA ALA A 130 12.83 5.15 -3.05
C ALA A 130 13.09 6.22 -4.12
N VAL A 131 14.08 6.01 -4.98
CA VAL A 131 14.39 6.92 -6.10
C VAL A 131 13.17 7.07 -7.01
N LEU A 132 12.57 5.95 -7.42
CA LEU A 132 11.40 5.98 -8.31
C LEU A 132 10.16 6.60 -7.62
N TYR A 133 9.95 6.31 -6.33
CA TYR A 133 8.83 6.85 -5.57
C TYR A 133 8.87 8.38 -5.45
N HIS A 134 10.04 8.95 -5.20
CA HIS A 134 10.21 10.38 -4.98
C HIS A 134 10.52 11.17 -6.25
N GLY A 135 11.24 10.57 -7.19
CA GLY A 135 11.71 11.23 -8.42
C GLY A 135 10.94 10.85 -9.68
N GLY A 136 10.25 9.70 -9.68
CA GLY A 136 9.74 9.13 -10.92
C GLY A 136 10.85 8.67 -11.86
N ASN A 137 10.52 8.49 -13.13
CA ASN A 137 11.43 8.24 -14.23
C ASN A 137 10.88 8.95 -15.49
N SER A 138 11.41 10.11 -15.82
CA SER A 138 10.93 10.91 -16.96
C SER A 138 11.21 10.27 -18.31
N GLU A 139 12.29 9.47 -18.43
CA GLU A 139 12.62 8.77 -19.68
C GLU A 139 11.59 7.69 -20.00
N LYS A 140 11.08 7.02 -18.96
CA LYS A 140 9.97 6.05 -19.06
C LYS A 140 8.59 6.70 -18.94
N GLY A 141 8.48 8.02 -18.75
CA GLY A 141 7.19 8.69 -18.51
C GLY A 141 6.50 8.31 -17.19
N VAL A 142 7.24 7.81 -16.19
CA VAL A 142 6.72 7.47 -14.86
C VAL A 142 6.79 8.70 -13.95
N PRO A 143 5.66 9.26 -13.48
CA PRO A 143 5.69 10.38 -12.54
C PRO A 143 6.11 9.92 -11.14
N ALA A 144 6.58 10.87 -10.32
CA ALA A 144 6.84 10.62 -8.91
C ALA A 144 5.55 10.22 -8.16
N CYS A 145 5.58 9.08 -7.47
CA CYS A 145 4.46 8.56 -6.69
C CYS A 145 4.11 9.50 -5.52
N SER A 146 5.12 10.12 -4.93
CA SER A 146 5.00 11.05 -3.79
C SER A 146 4.11 12.26 -4.08
N GLY A 147 3.95 12.66 -5.35
CA GLY A 147 3.09 13.78 -5.74
C GLY A 147 1.60 13.54 -5.46
N CYS A 148 1.15 12.28 -5.51
CA CYS A 148 -0.24 11.91 -5.22
C CYS A 148 -0.38 11.16 -3.88
N HIS A 149 0.58 10.27 -3.57
CA HIS A 149 0.54 9.45 -2.35
C HIS A 149 1.24 10.10 -1.14
N GLY A 150 1.80 11.29 -1.33
CA GLY A 150 2.55 12.03 -0.31
C GLY A 150 3.97 11.50 -0.11
N PRO A 151 4.90 12.30 0.41
CA PRO A 151 6.31 11.89 0.59
C PRO A 151 6.46 10.69 1.54
N SER A 152 5.62 10.61 2.58
CA SER A 152 5.63 9.48 3.53
C SER A 152 4.60 8.40 3.20
N GLY A 153 4.01 8.41 2.00
CA GLY A 153 3.04 7.39 1.57
C GLY A 153 1.73 7.38 2.34
N LEU A 154 1.35 8.49 2.99
CA LEU A 154 0.13 8.58 3.78
C LEU A 154 -1.14 8.74 2.92
N GLY A 155 -0.98 9.01 1.62
CA GLY A 155 -2.08 9.29 0.71
C GLY A 155 -2.62 10.72 0.84
N ASN A 156 -3.75 10.95 0.18
CA ASN A 156 -4.53 12.17 0.27
C ASN A 156 -6.02 11.78 0.37
N ALA A 157 -6.58 11.83 1.58
CA ALA A 157 -7.94 11.37 1.83
C ALA A 157 -9.00 12.16 1.05
N ALA A 158 -8.83 13.48 0.90
CA ALA A 158 -9.76 14.33 0.16
C ALA A 158 -9.80 14.00 -1.34
N ALA A 159 -8.64 13.65 -1.92
CA ALA A 159 -8.53 13.19 -3.30
C ALA A 159 -8.80 11.67 -3.46
N LYS A 160 -9.02 10.96 -2.35
CA LYS A 160 -9.13 9.49 -2.27
C LYS A 160 -7.88 8.76 -2.81
N PHE A 161 -6.72 9.40 -2.72
CA PHE A 161 -5.45 8.73 -2.99
C PHE A 161 -5.06 7.89 -1.78
N PRO A 162 -4.90 6.57 -1.94
CA PRO A 162 -4.71 5.69 -0.81
C PRO A 162 -3.34 5.87 -0.16
N ARG A 163 -3.31 5.56 1.14
CA ARG A 163 -2.10 5.25 1.88
C ARG A 163 -1.41 4.02 1.28
N LEU A 164 -0.11 4.13 1.04
CA LEU A 164 0.75 3.04 0.57
C LEU A 164 1.74 2.58 1.65
N SER A 165 2.15 3.49 2.54
CA SER A 165 3.14 3.22 3.58
C SER A 165 2.70 2.09 4.52
N GLY A 166 3.55 1.08 4.68
CA GLY A 166 3.31 -0.09 5.52
C GLY A 166 2.46 -1.18 4.88
N GLN A 167 2.01 -1.00 3.63
CA GLN A 167 1.20 -1.99 2.91
C GLN A 167 2.03 -3.23 2.53
N SER A 168 1.38 -4.38 2.35
CA SER A 168 2.03 -5.59 1.84
C SER A 168 2.71 -5.33 0.49
N SER A 169 3.99 -5.68 0.37
CA SER A 169 4.73 -5.64 -0.90
C SER A 169 4.08 -6.53 -1.96
N GLN A 170 3.64 -7.74 -1.57
CA GLN A 170 2.93 -8.65 -2.46
C GLN A 170 1.63 -8.03 -3.00
N TYR A 171 0.85 -7.38 -2.12
CA TYR A 171 -0.38 -6.71 -2.53
C TYR A 171 -0.09 -5.54 -3.47
N ILE A 172 0.88 -4.67 -3.16
CA ILE A 172 1.23 -3.53 -4.00
C ILE A 172 1.71 -4.01 -5.37
N ALA A 173 2.55 -5.04 -5.43
CA ALA A 173 3.02 -5.61 -6.68
C ALA A 173 1.85 -6.14 -7.52
N ALA A 174 0.92 -6.87 -6.89
CA ALA A 174 -0.28 -7.37 -7.57
C ALA A 174 -1.17 -6.22 -8.08
N GLN A 175 -1.34 -5.13 -7.32
CA GLN A 175 -2.14 -4.00 -7.77
C GLN A 175 -1.49 -3.22 -8.90
N LEU A 176 -0.17 -2.97 -8.84
CA LEU A 176 0.56 -2.30 -9.91
C LEU A 176 0.52 -3.14 -11.20
N LYS A 177 0.69 -4.46 -11.10
CA LYS A 177 0.55 -5.37 -12.24
C LYS A 177 -0.87 -5.35 -12.82
N ALA A 178 -1.90 -5.39 -11.97
CA ALA A 178 -3.30 -5.33 -12.41
C ALA A 178 -3.66 -3.98 -13.06
N TYR A 179 -3.07 -2.87 -12.62
CA TYR A 179 -3.20 -1.59 -13.30
C TYR A 179 -2.45 -1.59 -14.64
N ARG A 180 -1.24 -2.14 -14.69
CA ARG A 180 -0.43 -2.22 -15.92
C ARG A 180 -1.09 -3.09 -17.00
N SER A 181 -1.73 -4.21 -16.62
CA SER A 181 -2.45 -5.10 -17.55
C SER A 181 -3.83 -4.61 -17.94
N GLY A 182 -4.42 -3.68 -17.17
CA GLY A 182 -5.80 -3.25 -17.34
C GLY A 182 -6.84 -4.14 -16.63
N ASP A 183 -6.42 -5.20 -15.92
CA ASP A 183 -7.32 -6.04 -15.11
C ASP A 183 -8.03 -5.24 -14.01
N ARG A 184 -7.38 -4.17 -13.54
CA ARG A 184 -7.97 -3.16 -12.66
C ARG A 184 -8.12 -1.85 -13.43
N ALA A 185 -9.30 -1.62 -14.00
CA ALA A 185 -9.61 -0.46 -14.85
C ALA A 185 -11.06 0.02 -14.63
N GLY A 186 -11.53 0.97 -15.46
CA GLY A 186 -12.95 1.30 -15.57
C GLY A 186 -13.49 2.37 -14.62
N TYR A 187 -12.66 2.92 -13.73
CA TYR A 187 -13.05 4.03 -12.85
C TYR A 187 -11.93 5.06 -12.70
N ARG A 188 -12.27 6.30 -12.33
CA ARG A 188 -11.37 7.48 -12.39
C ARG A 188 -9.97 7.23 -11.82
N ASN A 189 -9.89 6.70 -10.60
CA ASN A 189 -8.60 6.47 -9.94
C ASN A 189 -7.83 5.29 -10.57
N ALA A 190 -8.52 4.31 -11.17
CA ALA A 190 -7.84 3.28 -11.95
C ALA A 190 -7.24 3.87 -13.22
N THR A 191 -7.99 4.69 -13.98
CA THR A 191 -7.49 5.32 -15.21
C THR A 191 -6.18 6.07 -14.98
N ILE A 192 -6.08 6.82 -13.88
CA ILE A 192 -4.84 7.49 -13.47
C ILE A 192 -3.73 6.46 -13.25
N MET A 193 -3.99 5.43 -12.43
CA MET A 193 -2.99 4.40 -12.12
C MET A 193 -2.63 3.50 -13.31
N ASN A 194 -3.52 3.29 -14.27
CA ASN A 194 -3.22 2.56 -15.51
C ASN A 194 -2.13 3.30 -16.29
N GLY A 195 -2.28 4.62 -16.50
CA GLY A 195 -1.26 5.44 -17.17
C GLY A 195 0.04 5.60 -16.39
N VAL A 196 0.01 5.51 -15.05
CA VAL A 196 1.25 5.46 -14.25
C VAL A 196 1.94 4.10 -14.38
N ALA A 197 1.16 3.02 -14.35
CA ALA A 197 1.70 1.66 -14.28
C ALA A 197 2.12 1.09 -15.63
N GLU A 198 1.60 1.62 -16.75
CA GLU A 198 1.87 1.11 -18.10
C GLU A 198 3.37 1.06 -18.45
N ASN A 199 4.17 1.98 -17.88
CA ASN A 199 5.60 2.09 -18.13
C ASN A 199 6.51 1.49 -17.03
N LEU A 200 5.93 0.85 -16.01
CA LEU A 200 6.71 0.20 -14.96
C LEU A 200 7.20 -1.18 -15.42
N SER A 201 8.50 -1.46 -15.29
CA SER A 201 9.02 -2.83 -15.43
C SER A 201 8.67 -3.70 -14.21
N ASP A 202 8.92 -5.01 -14.28
CA ASP A 202 8.76 -5.89 -13.12
C ASP A 202 9.72 -5.54 -11.98
N ASP A 203 10.96 -5.14 -12.31
CA ASP A 203 11.93 -4.66 -11.32
C ASP A 203 11.47 -3.35 -10.67
N ASP A 204 10.91 -2.42 -11.45
CA ASP A 204 10.34 -1.17 -10.94
C ASP A 204 9.21 -1.47 -9.95
N ILE A 205 8.31 -2.39 -10.30
CA ILE A 205 7.21 -2.82 -9.43
C ILE A 205 7.73 -3.48 -8.15
N GLN A 206 8.72 -4.37 -8.24
CA GLN A 206 9.30 -5.04 -7.08
C GLN A 206 9.96 -4.03 -6.13
N ALA A 207 10.76 -3.12 -6.69
CA ALA A 207 11.45 -2.08 -5.94
C ALA A 207 10.48 -1.13 -5.23
N LEU A 208 9.47 -0.61 -5.95
CA LEU A 208 8.42 0.24 -5.38
C LEU A 208 7.63 -0.47 -4.28
N SER A 209 7.24 -1.72 -4.54
CA SER A 209 6.45 -2.51 -3.59
C SER A 209 7.20 -2.79 -2.30
N SER A 210 8.50 -3.11 -2.39
CA SER A 210 9.38 -3.26 -1.24
C SER A 210 9.54 -1.95 -0.48
N TYR A 211 9.81 -0.85 -1.20
CA TYR A 211 10.00 0.46 -0.58
C TYR A 211 8.77 0.92 0.21
N VAL A 212 7.57 0.91 -0.39
CA VAL A 212 6.37 1.38 0.31
C VAL A 212 5.94 0.46 1.46
N ALA A 213 6.32 -0.82 1.42
CA ALA A 213 6.08 -1.74 2.54
C ALA A 213 6.90 -1.37 3.78
N GLY A 214 8.16 -0.98 3.61
CA GLY A 214 9.00 -0.48 4.72
C GLY A 214 8.82 1.01 5.03
N LEU A 215 8.09 1.75 4.18
CA LEU A 215 7.84 3.18 4.39
C LEU A 215 6.95 3.38 5.62
N ALA A 216 7.43 4.14 6.61
CA ALA A 216 6.71 4.48 7.82
C ALA A 216 6.59 6.02 7.96
N PRO A 217 5.53 6.53 8.63
CA PRO A 217 5.51 7.93 9.06
C PRO A 217 6.70 8.18 9.98
N ALA A 218 7.36 9.32 9.85
CA ALA A 218 8.42 9.72 10.77
C ALA A 218 7.83 9.89 12.17
N THR A 219 7.95 8.86 13.01
CA THR A 219 7.72 8.96 14.44
C THR A 219 8.95 9.62 15.02
N GLY A 220 8.81 10.78 15.68
CA GLY A 220 9.94 11.56 16.22
C GLY A 220 10.81 10.87 17.28
N ASP A 221 10.67 9.56 17.44
CA ASP A 221 11.44 8.72 18.34
C ASP A 221 12.70 8.21 17.63
N LYS A 222 13.85 8.74 18.05
CA LYS A 222 15.20 8.39 17.55
C LYS A 222 15.66 6.97 17.90
N LYS A 223 14.73 6.04 18.14
CA LYS A 223 14.99 4.64 18.48
C LYS A 223 13.98 3.74 17.77
N GLY A 224 14.29 3.40 16.52
CA GLY A 224 13.72 2.19 15.91
C GLY A 224 12.98 2.39 14.59
N ASN A 225 13.61 3.03 13.61
CA ASN A 225 13.34 2.84 12.17
C ASN A 225 14.20 3.81 11.34
N ASP A 226 15.53 3.67 11.44
CA ASP A 226 16.49 4.46 10.65
C ASP A 226 16.35 4.22 9.14
N TYR A 227 15.57 3.22 8.70
CA TYR A 227 15.23 3.05 7.28
C TYR A 227 14.41 4.22 6.72
N GLY A 228 13.55 4.87 7.50
CA GLY A 228 12.81 6.06 7.05
C GLY A 228 13.72 7.29 6.94
N ALA A 229 14.60 7.49 7.92
CA ALA A 229 15.50 8.64 8.00
C ALA A 229 16.71 8.54 7.04
N LEU A 230 17.22 7.34 6.77
CA LEU A 230 18.29 7.13 5.78
C LEU A 230 17.77 7.28 4.34
N MET A 231 16.52 6.89 4.06
CA MET A 231 15.93 6.96 2.71
C MET A 231 15.40 8.36 2.35
N GLN A 232 15.08 9.22 3.33
CA GLN A 232 14.70 10.62 3.08
C GLN A 232 15.89 11.48 2.62
N ASN A 233 17.12 11.08 2.96
CA ASN A 233 18.34 11.76 2.51
C ASN A 233 18.84 11.29 1.14
N ALA A 234 18.32 10.17 0.60
CA ALA A 234 18.64 9.73 -0.76
C ALA A 234 17.98 10.59 -1.85
N GLY A 235 17.05 11.48 -1.48
CA GLY A 235 16.44 12.49 -2.35
C GLY A 235 17.18 13.85 -2.40
N GLY A 236 18.36 13.97 -1.78
CA GLY A 236 19.23 15.14 -1.92
C GLY A 236 19.86 15.23 -3.32
N PRO A 237 20.42 16.38 -3.73
CA PRO A 237 20.84 16.66 -5.11
C PRO A 237 22.06 15.84 -5.53
N ALA A 238 21.87 14.56 -5.79
CA ALA A 238 22.84 13.65 -6.42
C ALA A 238 22.35 13.16 -7.80
N GLY A 239 21.19 13.63 -8.26
CA GLY A 239 20.68 13.39 -9.62
C GLY A 239 21.24 14.34 -10.69
N ALA A 240 22.21 15.21 -10.36
CA ALA A 240 22.78 16.20 -11.27
C ALA A 240 24.21 15.89 -11.74
N ALA A 241 24.75 14.69 -11.46
CA ALA A 241 26.15 14.34 -11.77
C ALA A 241 26.33 13.03 -12.53
N ALA A 242 25.33 12.57 -13.29
CA ALA A 242 25.48 11.51 -14.28
C ALA A 242 25.05 12.04 -15.65
N GLY A 243 25.84 12.95 -16.20
CA GLY A 243 25.52 13.62 -17.46
C GLY A 243 26.54 14.68 -17.84
N GLN A 244 27.83 14.34 -17.79
CA GLN A 244 28.92 15.13 -18.38
C GLN A 244 30.20 14.28 -18.35
N ASN A 245 30.41 13.49 -19.42
CA ASN A 245 31.74 13.20 -19.94
C ASN A 245 31.59 12.59 -21.34
N ALA A 246 31.33 13.46 -22.30
CA ALA A 246 31.64 13.23 -23.70
C ALA A 246 32.30 14.50 -24.24
N ALA A 247 33.48 14.31 -24.85
CA ALA A 247 34.27 15.25 -25.64
C ALA A 247 35.17 16.26 -24.89
N THR A 248 36.39 15.83 -24.59
CA THR A 248 37.69 16.34 -25.08
C THR A 248 38.71 15.20 -24.84
N GLY A 249 39.46 14.65 -25.79
CA GLY A 249 40.36 15.28 -26.76
C GLY A 249 41.74 15.47 -26.12
N GLY A 250 42.64 14.48 -26.19
CA GLY A 250 44.05 14.65 -25.79
C GLY A 250 44.79 13.40 -25.26
N ASP A 251 45.40 12.66 -26.19
CA ASP A 251 46.79 12.17 -26.16
C ASP A 251 47.25 11.10 -25.12
N GLY A 252 47.34 9.85 -25.59
CA GLY A 252 48.54 9.00 -25.49
C GLY A 252 48.95 8.37 -24.15
N GLU A 253 48.69 7.07 -23.99
CA GLU A 253 49.74 6.06 -23.73
C GLU A 253 49.14 4.65 -23.94
N GLN A 254 49.82 3.82 -24.73
CA GLN A 254 49.43 2.44 -25.03
C GLN A 254 49.85 1.49 -23.89
N ALA A 255 48.95 0.59 -23.46
CA ALA A 255 49.32 -0.65 -22.79
C ALA A 255 48.40 -1.81 -23.23
N SER A 256 49.04 -2.95 -23.49
CA SER A 256 48.62 -4.13 -24.26
C SER A 256 47.57 -5.04 -23.57
N PRO A 257 46.91 -5.95 -24.33
CA PRO A 257 45.74 -6.71 -23.88
C PRO A 257 46.13 -8.05 -23.26
N GLN A 258 45.96 -8.23 -21.95
CA GLN A 258 46.10 -9.55 -21.31
C GLN A 258 45.11 -9.90 -20.18
N ASP A 259 44.13 -9.05 -19.83
CA ASP A 259 43.20 -9.35 -18.73
C ASP A 259 41.73 -9.61 -19.17
N ALA A 260 41.50 -9.83 -20.47
CA ALA A 260 40.16 -10.06 -21.03
C ALA A 260 39.73 -11.55 -21.09
N ASN A 261 40.39 -12.46 -20.37
CA ASN A 261 40.08 -13.90 -20.43
C ASN A 261 40.00 -14.59 -19.06
N ALA A 262 39.45 -13.89 -18.06
CA ALA A 262 39.19 -14.46 -16.73
C ALA A 262 37.72 -14.35 -16.28
N SER A 263 36.82 -13.80 -17.12
CA SER A 263 35.39 -13.64 -16.80
C SER A 263 34.43 -14.46 -17.68
N GLU A 264 34.93 -15.25 -18.64
CA GLU A 264 34.09 -16.14 -19.47
C GLU A 264 34.13 -17.62 -19.04
N GLN A 265 34.93 -17.97 -18.03
CA GLN A 265 35.05 -19.36 -17.54
C GLN A 265 34.28 -19.63 -16.25
N GLN A 266 33.61 -18.63 -15.66
CA GLN A 266 32.81 -18.79 -14.44
C GLN A 266 31.30 -18.87 -14.68
N SER A 267 30.86 -18.76 -15.94
CA SER A 267 29.45 -18.90 -16.35
C SER A 267 29.13 -20.23 -17.03
N GLN A 268 30.11 -21.13 -17.18
CA GLN A 268 29.92 -22.45 -17.83
C GLN A 268 29.96 -23.64 -16.85
N ASP A 269 30.35 -23.44 -15.59
CA ASP A 269 30.37 -24.49 -14.57
C ASP A 269 29.12 -24.51 -13.66
N ALA A 270 28.21 -23.53 -13.79
CA ALA A 270 26.96 -23.49 -13.01
C ALA A 270 25.78 -24.23 -13.69
N ASP A 271 25.84 -24.45 -15.01
CA ASP A 271 24.81 -25.18 -15.77
C ASP A 271 25.06 -26.71 -15.82
N ALA A 272 26.20 -27.18 -15.31
CA ALA A 272 26.54 -28.60 -15.23
C ALA A 272 26.10 -29.28 -13.91
N ALA A 273 25.72 -28.51 -12.89
CA ALA A 273 25.34 -29.04 -11.56
C ALA A 273 23.82 -29.29 -11.38
N ALA A 274 22.97 -28.91 -12.34
CA ALA A 274 21.50 -29.07 -12.24
C ALA A 274 20.94 -30.29 -12.99
N LYS A 275 21.79 -31.19 -13.51
CA LYS A 275 21.37 -32.41 -14.25
C LYS A 275 21.65 -33.75 -13.52
N GLN A 276 21.92 -33.73 -12.22
CA GLN A 276 22.20 -34.96 -11.45
C GLN A 276 21.21 -35.31 -10.32
N GLU A 277 20.10 -34.59 -10.16
CA GLU A 277 19.07 -34.96 -9.16
C GLU A 277 17.68 -35.17 -9.76
N THR A 278 17.58 -35.96 -10.84
CA THR A 278 16.33 -36.66 -11.20
C THR A 278 16.66 -38.03 -11.78
N GLY A 279 16.82 -39.03 -10.90
CA GLY A 279 16.92 -40.41 -11.34
C GLY A 279 17.51 -41.35 -10.30
N ALA A 280 16.65 -41.89 -9.41
CA ALA A 280 16.72 -43.27 -8.92
C ALA A 280 15.74 -43.46 -7.74
N ALA A 281 14.57 -44.05 -8.01
CA ALA A 281 13.88 -44.96 -7.09
C ALA A 281 12.76 -45.66 -7.85
N ALA A 282 13.10 -46.77 -8.50
CA ALA A 282 12.16 -47.81 -8.89
C ALA A 282 12.75 -49.15 -8.47
N GLY A 283 11.88 -50.01 -7.94
CA GLY A 283 12.11 -51.41 -7.60
C GLY A 283 11.55 -51.71 -6.21
N ASP A 284 10.76 -52.74 -5.97
CA ASP A 284 10.00 -53.71 -6.76
C ASP A 284 9.09 -54.36 -5.71
N ASP A 285 7.82 -54.64 -6.01
CA ASP A 285 7.15 -55.85 -5.52
C ASP A 285 5.87 -56.12 -6.33
N ALA A 286 5.81 -57.37 -6.79
CA ALA A 286 4.90 -58.00 -7.74
C ALA A 286 3.52 -58.31 -7.09
N ALA A 287 2.38 -58.12 -7.76
CA ALA A 287 1.65 -59.04 -8.66
C ALA A 287 0.47 -59.81 -8.00
N ASP A 288 -0.50 -60.19 -8.85
CA ASP A 288 -1.75 -60.96 -8.67
C ASP A 288 -2.99 -60.20 -8.14
N THR A 289 -4.21 -60.25 -8.70
CA THR A 289 -4.92 -60.93 -9.84
C THR A 289 -6.19 -60.08 -10.13
N ALA A 290 -6.63 -59.81 -11.39
CA ALA A 290 -7.71 -60.49 -12.15
C ALA A 290 -8.93 -60.94 -11.28
N ASP A 291 -10.22 -60.82 -11.60
CA ASP A 291 -11.07 -60.36 -12.71
C ASP A 291 -12.52 -60.42 -12.14
N GLU A 292 -13.51 -59.98 -12.90
CA GLU A 292 -14.94 -60.36 -12.90
C GLU A 292 -16.00 -59.26 -12.67
N ASN A 293 -16.93 -59.29 -13.63
CA ASN A 293 -18.02 -58.40 -14.00
C ASN A 293 -19.33 -58.68 -13.26
N ALA A 294 -20.26 -57.71 -13.40
CA ALA A 294 -21.72 -57.86 -13.55
C ALA A 294 -22.48 -58.43 -12.32
N GLU A 295 -23.76 -58.14 -12.04
CA GLU A 295 -24.95 -57.81 -12.84
C GLU A 295 -26.08 -57.43 -11.83
N GLU A 296 -27.03 -56.57 -12.24
CA GLU A 296 -28.50 -56.62 -11.97
C GLU A 296 -29.05 -56.70 -10.52
N ASP A 297 -30.26 -56.27 -10.15
CA ASP A 297 -31.35 -55.42 -10.65
C ASP A 297 -32.37 -55.31 -9.47
N ASP A 298 -33.33 -54.38 -9.61
CA ASP A 298 -34.68 -54.38 -8.99
C ASP A 298 -34.84 -54.23 -7.46
N ALA A 299 -35.89 -53.63 -6.90
CA ALA A 299 -36.98 -52.76 -7.34
C ALA A 299 -37.72 -52.28 -6.06
N ALA A 300 -38.41 -51.14 -6.17
CA ALA A 300 -39.64 -50.70 -5.49
C ALA A 300 -39.83 -50.89 -3.95
N ASP A 301 -40.18 -49.79 -3.25
CA ASP A 301 -41.59 -49.60 -2.89
C ASP A 301 -41.93 -48.18 -2.39
N ASN A 302 -43.20 -47.86 -2.63
CA ASN A 302 -43.91 -46.59 -2.62
C ASN A 302 -44.80 -46.50 -1.37
N GLU A 303 -44.79 -45.39 -0.63
CA GLU A 303 -45.90 -45.03 0.29
C GLU A 303 -46.13 -43.50 0.33
N GLU A 304 -47.00 -43.10 -0.58
CA GLU A 304 -48.25 -42.35 -0.39
C GLU A 304 -48.34 -41.15 0.59
N ASN A 305 -48.63 -40.02 -0.04
CA ASN A 305 -49.07 -38.75 0.50
C ASN A 305 -50.60 -38.76 0.69
N ALA A 306 -51.08 -38.46 1.90
CA ALA A 306 -52.46 -38.02 2.13
C ALA A 306 -52.45 -36.85 3.13
N ASN A 307 -52.44 -35.62 2.61
CA ASN A 307 -52.83 -34.44 3.36
C ASN A 307 -54.18 -33.94 2.85
N ALA A 308 -55.16 -33.90 3.75
CA ALA A 308 -56.46 -33.32 3.53
C ALA A 308 -56.40 -31.82 3.80
N GLN A 309 -56.67 -31.00 2.77
CA GLN A 309 -57.38 -29.71 2.83
C GLN A 309 -57.54 -29.14 1.42
#